data_AF-A0A5Q0NZ37-F1
#
_entry.id   AF-A0A5Q0NZ37-F1
#
_cell.length_a   1.000
_cell.length_b   1.000
_cell.length_c   1.000
_cell.angle_alpha   90.00
_cell.angle_beta   90.00
_cell.angle_gamma   90.00
#
_symmetry.space_group_name_H-M   'P 1'
#
loop_
_entity.id
_entity.type
_entity.pdbx_description
1 polymer ?
#
loop_
_entity_poly.entity_id
_entity_poly.type
_entity_poly.pdbx_seq_one_letter_code
_entity_poly.pdbx_strand_id
1 'polypeptide(L)' 'MGRVREALTRGRAIAELHARIDELEAEVQETRRLHRRVAELTDIVEELLVPVAQRDEAKLRESLEKYSASW' A
#
# COMPACT_ATOMS: atom_id res chain seq x y z
N MET A 1 9.74 31.98 -34.12
CA MET A 1 8.46 31.39 -33.65
C MET A 1 8.52 29.87 -33.41
N GLY A 2 9.17 29.06 -34.25
CA GLY A 2 9.20 27.58 -34.11
C GLY A 2 9.87 27.04 -32.83
N ARG A 3 11.07 27.54 -32.49
CA ARG A 3 11.83 27.07 -31.30
C ARG A 3 11.11 27.29 -29.96
N VAL A 4 10.34 28.38 -29.83
CA VAL A 4 9.57 28.67 -28.60
C VAL A 4 8.40 27.69 -28.47
N ARG A 5 7.70 27.41 -29.57
CA ARG A 5 6.59 26.44 -29.59
C ARG A 5 7.08 25.04 -29.22
N GLU A 6 8.24 24.64 -29.73
CA GLU A 6 8.85 23.34 -29.46
C GLU A 6 9.33 23.19 -28.00
N ALA A 7 9.88 24.27 -27.41
CA ALA A 7 10.23 24.29 -26.00
C ALA A 7 8.98 24.17 -25.10
N LEU A 8 7.89 24.85 -25.46
CA LEU A 8 6.62 24.77 -24.73
C LEU A 8 5.98 23.38 -24.81
N THR A 9 6.01 22.72 -25.98
CA THR A 9 5.50 21.35 -26.11
C THR A 9 6.33 20.36 -25.31
N ARG A 10 7.67 20.51 -25.29
CA ARG A 10 8.53 19.70 -24.44
C ARG A 10 8.28 19.93 -22.95
N GLY A 11 8.12 21.18 -22.54
CA GLY A 11 7.79 21.52 -21.15
C GLY A 11 6.47 20.91 -20.69
N ARG A 12 5.44 20.93 -21.55
CA ARG A 12 4.16 20.26 -21.29
C ARG A 12 4.31 18.75 -21.15
N ALA A 13 5.01 18.11 -22.09
CA ALA A 13 5.23 16.65 -22.05
C ALA A 13 5.97 16.22 -20.77
N ILE A 14 6.96 16.99 -20.33
CA ILE A 14 7.69 16.71 -19.07
C ILE A 14 6.75 16.87 -17.86
N ALA A 15 5.91 17.91 -17.83
CA ALA A 15 4.95 18.11 -16.76
C ALA A 15 3.91 16.97 -16.68
N GLU A 16 3.42 16.51 -17.82
CA GLU A 16 2.50 15.36 -17.90
C GLU A 16 3.17 14.06 -17.41
N LEU A 17 4.44 13.85 -17.74
CA LEU A 17 5.20 12.71 -17.23
C LEU A 17 5.42 12.77 -15.72
N HIS A 18 5.76 13.93 -15.16
CA HIS A 18 5.89 14.08 -13.70
C HIS A 18 4.56 13.80 -13.00
N ALA A 19 3.45 14.37 -13.48
CA ALA A 19 2.14 14.11 -12.91
C ALA A 19 1.78 12.61 -12.95
N ARG A 20 2.12 11.93 -14.06
CA ARG A 20 1.90 10.48 -14.18
C ARG A 20 2.79 9.66 -13.25
N ILE A 21 4.04 10.07 -13.04
CA ILE A 21 4.94 9.43 -12.08
C ILE A 21 4.39 9.59 -10.66
N ASP A 22 3.98 10.79 -10.27
CA ASP A 22 3.42 11.05 -8.94
C ASP A 22 2.19 10.17 -8.65
N GLU A 23 1.30 10.02 -9.65
CA GLU A 23 0.14 9.13 -9.58
C GLU A 23 0.55 7.66 -9.40
N LEU A 24 1.48 7.17 -10.22
CA LEU A 24 1.98 5.79 -10.13
C LEU A 24 2.71 5.53 -8.81
N GLU A 25 3.46 6.50 -8.30
CA GLU A 25 4.11 6.40 -7.00
C GLU A 25 3.07 6.30 -5.88
N ALA A 26 2.01 7.10 -5.92
CA ALA A 26 0.90 6.99 -4.98
C ALA A 26 0.22 5.61 -5.03
N GLU A 27 -0.06 5.09 -6.24
CA GLU A 27 -0.63 3.75 -6.44
C GLU A 27 0.28 2.63 -5.89
N VAL A 28 1.59 2.75 -6.09
CA VAL A 28 2.58 1.78 -5.57
C VAL A 28 2.62 1.82 -4.04
N GLN A 29 2.60 3.01 -3.42
CA GLN A 29 2.57 3.12 -1.97
C GLN A 29 1.28 2.53 -1.38
N GLU A 30 0.15 2.77 -2.03
CA GLU A 30 -1.13 2.17 -1.64
C GLU A 30 -1.10 0.64 -1.76
N THR A 31 -0.55 0.11 -2.85
CA THR A 31 -0.37 -1.34 -3.03
C THR A 31 0.49 -1.95 -1.94
N ARG A 32 1.61 -1.30 -1.58
CA ARG A 32 2.47 -1.74 -0.47
C ARG A 32 1.75 -1.69 0.87
N ARG A 33 0.93 -0.67 1.09
CA ARG A 33 0.09 -0.52 2.28
C ARG A 33 -0.91 -1.69 2.39
N LEU A 34 -1.60 -2.00 1.30
CA LEU A 34 -2.56 -3.12 1.24
C LEU A 34 -1.88 -4.48 1.42
N HIS A 35 -0.71 -4.70 0.82
CA HIS A 35 0.03 -5.95 1.00
C HIS A 35 0.44 -6.18 2.46
N ARG A 36 0.86 -5.14 3.20
CA ARG A 36 1.13 -5.27 4.64
C ARG A 36 -0.13 -5.69 5.40
N ARG A 37 -1.26 -5.07 5.09
CA ARG A 37 -2.55 -5.42 5.70
C ARG A 37 -2.95 -6.87 5.43
N VAL A 38 -2.73 -7.37 4.22
CA VAL A 38 -3.02 -8.76 3.85
C VAL A 38 -2.10 -9.71 4.62
N ALA A 39 -0.82 -9.39 4.76
CA ALA A 39 0.12 -10.18 5.57
C ALA A 39 -0.35 -10.25 7.03
N GLU A 40 -0.65 -9.12 7.66
CA GLU A 40 -1.18 -9.04 9.04
C GLU A 40 -2.46 -9.89 9.21
N LEU A 41 -3.39 -9.81 8.25
CA LEU A 41 -4.60 -10.63 8.27
C LEU A 41 -4.31 -12.12 8.11
N THR A 42 -3.33 -12.47 7.28
CA THR A 42 -2.95 -13.87 7.04
C THR A 42 -2.36 -14.48 8.32
N ASP A 43 -1.54 -13.73 9.05
CA ASP A 43 -0.99 -14.17 10.35
C ASP A 43 -2.11 -14.42 11.38
N ILE A 44 -3.13 -13.55 11.41
CA ILE A 44 -4.31 -13.73 12.29
C ILE A 44 -5.10 -14.98 11.89
N VAL A 45 -5.32 -15.17 10.59
CA VAL A 45 -6.03 -16.34 10.07
C VAL A 45 -5.25 -17.63 10.38
N GLU A 46 -3.92 -17.62 10.25
CA GLU A 46 -3.07 -18.77 10.62
C GLU A 46 -3.29 -19.18 12.08
N GLU A 47 -3.27 -18.22 13.01
CA GLU A 47 -3.53 -18.49 14.44
C GLU A 47 -4.96 -19.00 14.67
N LEU A 48 -5.95 -18.49 13.93
CA LEU A 48 -7.34 -18.96 13.98
C LEU A 48 -7.53 -20.38 13.42
N LEU A 49 -6.59 -20.90 12.63
CA LEU A 49 -6.61 -22.29 12.16
C LEU A 49 -5.98 -23.27 13.15
N VAL A 50 -5.20 -22.79 14.13
CA VAL A 50 -4.69 -23.63 15.22
C VAL A 50 -5.87 -24.17 16.03
N PRO A 51 -5.90 -25.49 16.35
CA PRO A 51 -6.94 -26.05 17.20
C PRO A 51 -7.08 -25.27 18.50
N VAL A 52 -8.31 -24.97 18.92
CA VAL A 52 -8.59 -24.09 20.08
C VAL A 52 -7.84 -24.52 21.35
N ALA A 53 -7.65 -25.82 21.56
CA ALA A 53 -6.92 -26.36 22.72
C ALA A 53 -5.41 -26.02 22.75
N GLN A 54 -4.86 -25.58 21.62
CA GLN A 54 -3.43 -25.24 21.44
C GLN A 54 -3.23 -23.79 21.04
N ARG A 55 -4.31 -23.04 20.83
CA ARG A 55 -4.29 -21.66 20.35
C ARG A 55 -3.85 -20.73 21.47
N ASP A 56 -3.00 -19.77 21.12
CA ASP A 56 -2.66 -18.69 22.04
C ASP A 56 -3.70 -17.56 21.93
N GLU A 57 -4.74 -17.64 22.75
CA GLU A 57 -5.82 -16.64 22.80
C GLU A 57 -5.33 -15.24 23.20
N ALA A 58 -4.24 -15.14 23.97
CA ALA A 58 -3.66 -13.85 24.36
C ALA A 58 -2.95 -13.21 23.17
N LYS A 59 -2.11 -13.97 22.46
CA LYS A 59 -1.44 -13.55 21.24
C LYS A 59 -2.44 -13.19 20.13
N LEU A 60 -3.50 -13.98 19.96
CA LEU A 60 -4.55 -13.69 18.98
C LEU A 60 -5.24 -12.35 19.29
N ARG A 61 -5.59 -12.10 20.54
CA ARG A 61 -6.22 -10.85 20.96
C ARG A 61 -5.30 -9.65 20.72
N GLU A 62 -4.03 -9.77 21.09
CA GLU A 62 -3.03 -8.73 20.84
C GLU A 62 -2.90 -8.42 19.33
N SER A 63 -2.86 -9.45 18.48
CA SER A 63 -2.80 -9.29 17.02
C SER A 63 -4.06 -8.61 16.46
N LEU A 64 -5.25 -8.95 16.98
CA LEU A 64 -6.51 -8.29 16.59
C LEU A 64 -6.55 -6.81 17.01
N GLU A 65 -6.10 -6.50 18.23
CA GLU A 65 -6.00 -5.13 18.72
C GLU A 65 -5.02 -4.30 17.85
N LYS A 66 -3.83 -4.85 17.59
CA LYS A 66 -2.82 -4.24 16.70
C LYS A 66 -3.38 -3.98 15.30
N TYR A 67 -4.05 -4.97 14.71
CA TYR A 67 -4.66 -4.82 13.40
C TYR A 67 -5.74 -3.72 13.39
N SER A 68 -6.57 -3.64 14.42
CA SER A 68 -7.61 -2.61 14.54
C SER A 68 -7.06 -1.20 14.76
N ALA A 69 -5.86 -1.06 15.32
CA ALA A 69 -5.22 0.22 15.59
C ALA A 69 -4.25 0.67 14.47
N SER A 70 -3.84 -0.24 13.58
CA SER A 70 -2.91 0.03 12.48
C SER A 70 -3.55 0.82 11.32
N TRP A 71 -4.88 1.03 11.36
CA TRP A 71 -5.66 1.56 10.24
C TRP A 71 -6.79 2.49 10.67
#